data_AF-A0A3C1Q4F0-F1
#
_entry.id   AF-A0A3C1Q4F0-F1
#
_cell.length_a   1.000
_cell.length_b   1.000
_cell.length_c   1.000
_cell.angle_alpha   90.00
_cell.angle_beta   90.00
_cell.angle_gamma   90.00
#
_symmetry.space_group_name_H-M   'P 1'
#
loop_
_entity.id
_entity.type
_entity.pdbx_description
1 polymer ?
#
loop_
_entity_poly.entity_id
_entity_poly.type
_entity_poly.pdbx_seq_one_letter_code
_entity_poly.pdbx_strand_id
1 'polypeptide(L)'
;MEKRRLGTSGIVVSEICMGTMTFGTQADKRESFRIMDESIESGIDFFDTAEVYPVPPTSELAGLTEKWVGEWLKSRPRESVILATKVAGAAHGWFCP
;
A
#
# COMPACT_ATOMS: atom_id res chain seq x y z
N MET A 1 -1.06 -18.68 -5.53
CA MET A 1 -1.61 -17.78 -4.48
C MET A 1 -3.03 -18.21 -4.19
N GLU A 2 -3.35 -18.54 -2.94
CA GLU A 2 -4.72 -18.78 -2.51
C GLU A 2 -5.48 -17.46 -2.38
N LYS A 3 -6.80 -17.48 -2.61
CA LYS A 3 -7.66 -16.30 -2.49
C LYS A 3 -8.77 -16.50 -1.48
N ARG A 4 -9.15 -15.42 -0.79
CA ARG A 4 -10.20 -15.38 0.22
C ARG A 4 -11.18 -14.24 -0.06
N ARG A 5 -12.46 -14.46 0.25
CA ARG A 5 -13.48 -13.42 0.21
C ARG A 5 -13.26 -12.46 1.40
N LEU A 6 -13.33 -11.16 1.13
CA LEU A 6 -13.20 -10.13 2.18
C LEU A 6 -14.54 -9.96 2.91
N GLY A 7 -14.66 -10.61 4.07
CA GLY A 7 -15.89 -10.62 4.85
C GLY A 7 -17.07 -11.19 4.05
N THR A 8 -18.23 -10.54 4.12
CA THR A 8 -19.43 -10.92 3.35
C THR A 8 -19.52 -10.21 1.99
N SER A 9 -18.50 -9.43 1.61
CA SER A 9 -18.53 -8.63 0.38
C SER A 9 -18.33 -9.46 -0.89
N GLY A 10 -18.50 -8.84 -2.05
CA GLY A 10 -18.16 -9.41 -3.35
C GLY A 10 -16.65 -9.45 -3.65
N ILE A 11 -15.82 -8.82 -2.81
CA ILE A 11 -14.38 -8.65 -3.07
C ILE A 11 -13.64 -9.93 -2.69
N VAL A 12 -12.78 -10.40 -3.59
CA VAL A 12 -11.92 -11.57 -3.40
C VAL A 12 -10.48 -11.13 -3.54
N VAL A 13 -9.71 -11.31 -2.46
CA VAL A 13 -8.31 -10.89 -2.35
C VAL A 13 -7.40 -12.11 -2.22
N SER A 14 -6.14 -11.96 -2.58
CA SER A 14 -5.06 -12.86 -2.16
C SER A 14 -5.06 -13.04 -0.64
N GLU A 15 -4.72 -14.25 -0.18
CA GLU A 15 -4.67 -14.60 1.25
C GLU A 15 -3.64 -13.77 2.03
N ILE A 16 -2.63 -13.25 1.33
CA ILE A 16 -1.59 -12.36 1.86
C ILE A 16 -1.80 -10.95 1.29
N CYS A 17 -1.74 -9.93 2.14
CA CYS A 17 -1.77 -8.53 1.74
C CYS A 17 -0.38 -7.91 1.77
N MET A 18 -0.02 -7.13 0.75
CA MET A 18 1.24 -6.38 0.69
C MET A 18 1.09 -5.01 1.35
N GLY A 19 1.66 -4.86 2.55
CA GLY A 19 1.73 -3.58 3.26
C GLY A 19 2.88 -2.69 2.77
N THR A 20 2.67 -1.37 2.76
CA THR A 20 3.61 -0.43 2.11
C THR A 20 4.20 0.64 3.03
N MET A 21 3.97 0.56 4.34
CA MET A 21 4.29 1.66 5.29
C MET A 21 5.77 2.08 5.36
N THR A 22 6.70 1.28 4.87
CA THR A 22 8.15 1.56 4.90
C THR A 22 8.67 2.23 3.62
N PHE A 23 7.81 2.36 2.59
CA PHE A 23 8.17 2.89 1.28
C PHE A 23 8.27 4.41 1.36
N GLY A 24 9.50 4.93 1.36
CA GLY A 24 9.80 6.34 1.57
C GLY A 24 10.68 6.61 2.78
N THR A 25 10.84 5.63 3.69
CA THR A 25 11.74 5.72 4.84
C THR A 25 12.80 4.62 4.81
N GLN A 26 12.41 3.38 5.07
CA GLN A 26 13.36 2.25 5.15
C GLN A 26 13.63 1.63 3.77
N ALA A 27 12.67 1.74 2.84
CA ALA A 27 12.85 1.36 1.45
C ALA A 27 12.82 2.61 0.57
N ASP A 28 13.86 2.76 -0.26
CA ASP A 28 13.86 3.78 -1.31
C ASP A 28 12.85 3.43 -2.42
N LYS A 29 12.66 4.35 -3.37
CA LYS A 29 11.66 4.18 -4.42
C LYS A 29 11.91 2.96 -5.31
N ARG A 30 13.19 2.70 -5.65
CA ARG A 30 13.56 1.58 -6.52
C ARG A 30 13.27 0.26 -5.82
N GLU A 31 13.64 0.16 -4.55
CA GLU A 31 13.39 -1.03 -3.74
C GLU A 31 11.89 -1.23 -3.49
N SER A 32 11.15 -0.16 -3.21
CA SER A 32 9.69 -0.20 -3.05
C SER A 32 9.01 -0.77 -4.31
N PHE A 33 9.44 -0.32 -5.50
CA PHE A 33 8.90 -0.80 -6.77
C PHE A 33 9.25 -2.28 -6.99
N ARG A 34 10.49 -2.66 -6.70
CA ARG A 34 10.95 -4.06 -6.79
C ARG A 34 10.14 -4.99 -5.88
N ILE A 35 9.86 -4.57 -4.64
CA ILE A 35 9.03 -5.33 -3.71
C ILE A 35 7.60 -5.49 -4.24
N MET A 36 7.00 -4.42 -4.76
CA MET A 36 5.64 -4.48 -5.30
C MET A 36 5.55 -5.33 -6.58
N ASP A 37 6.56 -5.27 -7.46
CA ASP A 37 6.64 -6.12 -8.64
C ASP A 37 6.74 -7.60 -8.27
N GLU A 38 7.66 -7.96 -7.36
CA GLU A 38 7.79 -9.34 -6.83
C GLU A 38 6.49 -9.84 -6.19
N SER A 39 5.78 -8.96 -5.49
CA SER A 39 4.49 -9.29 -4.85
C SER A 39 3.45 -9.70 -5.90
N ILE A 40 3.32 -8.93 -6.99
CA ILE A 40 2.41 -9.26 -8.09
C ILE A 40 2.85 -10.53 -8.81
N GLU A 41 4.15 -10.72 -9.05
CA GLU A 41 4.68 -11.91 -9.70
C GLU A 41 4.41 -13.18 -8.87
N SER A 42 4.42 -13.04 -7.54
CA SER A 42 4.00 -14.08 -6.58
C SER A 42 2.48 -14.28 -6.50
N GLY A 43 1.69 -13.49 -7.23
CA GLY A 43 0.23 -13.58 -7.31
C GLY A 43 -0.52 -12.79 -6.24
N ILE A 44 0.15 -11.91 -5.48
CA ILE A 44 -0.49 -10.99 -4.55
C ILE A 44 -1.18 -9.88 -5.35
N ASP A 45 -2.48 -9.72 -5.13
CA ASP A 45 -3.30 -8.67 -5.75
C ASP A 45 -3.84 -7.66 -4.73
N PHE A 46 -3.62 -7.88 -3.43
CA PHE A 46 -4.17 -7.05 -2.36
C PHE A 46 -3.08 -6.21 -1.71
N PHE A 47 -3.17 -4.89 -1.88
CA PHE A 47 -2.17 -3.93 -1.43
C PHE A 47 -2.78 -2.93 -0.44
N ASP A 48 -2.01 -2.59 0.58
CA ASP A 48 -2.42 -1.69 1.65
C ASP A 48 -1.48 -0.47 1.74
N THR A 49 -2.08 0.72 1.84
CA THR A 49 -1.39 2.01 2.06
C THR A 49 -2.19 2.88 3.05
N ALA A 50 -1.74 4.10 3.30
CA ALA A 50 -2.45 5.11 4.08
C ALA A 50 -1.93 6.51 3.72
N GLU A 51 -2.77 7.54 3.90
CA GLU A 51 -2.36 8.94 3.66
C GLU A 51 -1.20 9.39 4.57
N VAL A 52 -1.06 8.76 5.74
CA VAL A 52 -0.01 9.08 6.72
C VAL A 52 1.33 8.38 6.43
N TYR A 53 1.36 7.39 5.54
CA TYR A 53 2.59 6.66 5.24
C TYR A 53 3.57 7.52 4.41
N PRO A 54 4.90 7.36 4.64
CA PRO A 54 5.57 6.27 5.36
C PRO A 54 5.69 6.44 6.89
N VAL A 55 6.16 5.40 7.58
CA VAL A 55 6.40 5.36 9.04
C VAL A 55 7.92 5.34 9.33
N PRO A 56 8.42 6.05 10.37
CA PRO A 56 7.69 7.01 11.20
C PRO A 56 7.24 8.23 10.37
N PRO A 57 6.02 8.73 10.59
CA PRO A 57 5.46 9.81 9.78
C PRO A 57 6.11 11.16 10.11
N THR A 58 6.32 11.98 9.08
CA THR A 58 6.67 13.40 9.21
C THR A 58 5.80 14.23 8.26
N SER A 59 5.67 15.53 8.53
CA SER A 59 4.89 16.46 7.69
C SER A 59 5.37 16.48 6.24
N GLU A 60 6.68 16.31 6.03
CA GLU A 60 7.31 16.35 4.71
C GLU A 60 7.08 15.06 3.91
N LEU A 61 6.93 13.94 4.60
CA LEU A 61 6.86 12.61 3.97
C LEU A 61 5.42 12.09 3.86
N ALA A 62 4.46 12.64 4.59
CA ALA A 62 3.06 12.22 4.52
C ALA A 62 2.55 12.16 3.07
N GLY A 63 1.88 11.07 2.71
CA GLY A 63 1.38 10.79 1.36
C GLY A 63 2.43 10.33 0.35
N LEU A 64 3.73 10.28 0.71
CA LEU A 64 4.78 9.86 -0.22
C LEU A 64 4.59 8.40 -0.65
N THR A 65 4.20 7.52 0.27
CA THR A 65 3.94 6.11 -0.06
C THR A 65 2.81 5.98 -1.08
N GLU A 66 1.69 6.67 -0.90
CA GLU A 66 0.58 6.65 -1.88
C GLU A 66 0.99 7.21 -3.23
N LYS A 67 1.81 8.27 -3.25
CA LYS A 67 2.36 8.82 -4.50
C LYS A 67 3.18 7.79 -5.26
N TRP A 68 4.01 7.02 -4.55
CA TRP A 68 4.85 5.98 -5.16
C TRP A 68 4.03 4.78 -5.63
N VAL A 69 3.06 4.31 -4.83
CA VAL A 69 2.11 3.26 -5.23
C VAL A 69 1.31 3.71 -6.47
N GLY A 70 0.82 4.94 -6.48
CA GLY A 70 0.07 5.50 -7.60
C GLY A 70 0.91 5.62 -8.89
N GLU A 71 2.20 5.91 -8.77
CA GLU A 71 3.12 5.91 -9.91
C GLU A 71 3.39 4.48 -10.42
N TRP A 72 3.64 3.53 -9.52
CA TRP A 72 3.83 2.12 -9.85
C TRP A 72 2.59 1.47 -10.49
N LEU A 73 1.39 1.90 -10.10
CA LEU A 73 0.13 1.44 -10.70
C LEU A 73 -0.07 1.89 -12.15
N LYS A 74 0.60 2.96 -12.61
CA LYS A 74 0.44 3.44 -14.01
C LYS A 74 1.02 2.48 -15.04
N SER A 75 1.94 1.60 -14.64
CA SER A 75 2.59 0.66 -15.55
C SER A 75 1.86 -0.68 -15.69
N ARG A 76 0.65 -0.82 -15.13
CA ARG A 76 -0.09 -2.09 -15.10
C ARG A 76 -1.60 -1.88 -15.23
N PRO A 77 -2.37 -2.91 -15.61
CA PRO A 77 -3.84 -2.84 -15.63
C PRO A 77 -4.37 -2.51 -14.23
N ARG A 78 -5.15 -1.44 -14.08
CA ARG A 78 -5.58 -0.95 -12.76
C ARG A 78 -6.41 -2.00 -12.01
N GLU A 79 -7.19 -2.79 -12.74
CA GLU A 79 -8.04 -3.88 -12.24
C GLU A 79 -7.26 -5.09 -11.71
N SER A 80 -5.95 -5.18 -11.99
CA SER A 80 -5.10 -6.26 -11.46
C SER A 80 -4.78 -6.12 -9.96
N VAL A 81 -5.08 -4.95 -9.37
CA VAL A 81 -4.76 -4.63 -7.97
C VAL A 81 -6.00 -4.16 -7.21
N ILE A 82 -6.26 -4.81 -6.08
CA ILE A 82 -7.18 -4.35 -5.05
C ILE A 82 -6.36 -3.48 -4.08
N LEU A 83 -6.63 -2.18 -4.07
CA LEU A 83 -5.93 -1.21 -3.23
C LEU A 83 -6.81 -0.78 -2.07
N ALA A 84 -6.33 -0.97 -0.84
CA ALA A 84 -6.90 -0.39 0.36
C ALA A 84 -6.04 0.79 0.82
N THR A 85 -6.69 1.88 1.24
CA THR A 85 -6.06 3.00 1.92
C THR A 85 -6.83 3.37 3.18
N LYS A 86 -6.27 4.27 3.99
CA LYS A 86 -6.78 4.65 5.31
C LYS A 86 -6.71 6.16 5.46
N VAL A 87 -7.73 6.70 6.11
CA VAL A 87 -7.77 8.07 6.63
C VAL A 87 -7.34 8.04 8.09
N ALA A 88 -6.48 8.97 8.49
CA ALA A 88 -6.05 9.11 9.88
C ALA A 88 -7.23 9.56 10.75
N GLY A 89 -7.41 8.89 11.89
CA GLY A 89 -8.36 9.33 12.92
C GLY A 89 -7.86 10.59 13.64
N ALA A 90 -8.72 11.20 14.47
CA ALA A 90 -8.31 12.29 15.35
C ALA A 90 -7.12 11.83 16.22
N ALA A 91 -5.95 12.40 15.94
CA ALA A 91 -4.65 11.92 16.40
C ALA A 91 -4.63 11.63 17.90
N HIS A 92 -4.30 10.40 18.29
CA HIS A 92 -3.87 10.08 19.66
C HIS A 92 -2.41 10.53 19.89
N GLY A 93 -2.09 11.76 19.47
CA GLY A 93 -0.79 12.42 19.68
C GLY A 93 0.39 11.91 18.83
N TRP A 94 0.21 10.89 17.98
CA TRP A 94 1.32 10.28 17.24
C TRP A 94 1.74 11.06 15.98
N PHE A 95 0.80 11.70 15.29
CA PHE A 95 1.05 12.58 14.15
C PHE A 95 -0.15 13.52 13.96
N CYS A 96 0.10 14.82 13.83
CA CYS A 96 -0.90 15.83 13.49
C CYS A 96 -0.40 16.54 12.22
N PRO A 97 -1.04 16.33 11.06
CA PRO A 97 -0.60 16.91 9.79
C PRO A 97 -0.57 18.44 9.81
#